data_AF-A0A2H0P9S0-F1
#
_entry.id   AF-A0A2H0P9S0-F1
#
_cell.length_a   1.000
_cell.length_b   1.000
_cell.length_c   1.000
_cell.angle_alpha   90.00
_cell.angle_beta   90.00
_cell.angle_gamma   90.00
#
_symmetry.space_group_name_H-M   'P 1'
#
loop_
_entity.id
_entity.type
_entity.pdbx_description
1 polymer ?
#
loop_
_entity_poly.entity_id
_entity_poly.type
_entity_poly.pdbx_seq_one_letter_code
_entity_poly.pdbx_strand_id
1 'polypeptide(L)'
;GKKLYFDKRLSRDGTISCATCHAPEKGWTDQAPVSTGIKGQKGGISAPTVLNSAYMGLQFWDGRAASLEEQAKGPIENPVEMGSTHKLTVDRLKTIKGYAPLFKKAFGDEEIDIERVAKAIATFERTVLTGNAPYDKWQAGDKKAMSASDVRGFNLFHGKANCAICHDGFNFSNSDFHNIGVGMQAKEPNVGRYAQTKNENHIGAFKTPTLRNLKYTAPYMHDGSEATLETVVEYYNKGGFANPHLDGRMKPLGLTEQEKKDLVAFMNALNGDPVAVKFPKMPK
;
A
#
# COMPACT_ATOMS: atom_id res chain seq x y z
N GLY A 1 -7.88 -14.45 -10.47
CA GLY A 1 -7.57 -13.39 -9.51
C GLY A 1 -8.59 -13.26 -8.44
N LYS A 2 -9.69 -12.55 -8.70
CA LYS A 2 -10.69 -12.21 -7.67
C LYS A 2 -11.06 -13.36 -6.73
N LYS A 3 -11.39 -14.54 -7.24
CA LYS A 3 -11.67 -15.71 -6.37
C LYS A 3 -10.51 -16.03 -5.43
N LEU A 4 -9.30 -16.15 -5.95
CA LEU A 4 -8.08 -16.43 -5.17
C LEU A 4 -7.80 -15.34 -4.12
N TYR A 5 -7.98 -14.07 -4.47
CA TYR A 5 -7.77 -12.93 -3.56
C TYR A 5 -8.62 -13.02 -2.27
N PHE A 6 -9.86 -13.52 -2.40
CA PHE A 6 -10.78 -13.73 -1.28
C PHE A 6 -10.76 -15.17 -0.72
N ASP A 7 -9.91 -16.06 -1.25
CA ASP A 7 -9.91 -17.47 -0.85
C ASP A 7 -8.98 -17.71 0.34
N LYS A 8 -9.57 -17.91 1.52
CA LYS A 8 -8.80 -18.20 2.73
C LYS A 8 -8.06 -19.53 2.67
N ARG A 9 -8.44 -20.42 1.75
CA ARG A 9 -7.75 -21.70 1.54
C ARG A 9 -6.35 -21.53 0.94
N LEU A 10 -5.89 -20.31 0.64
CA LEU A 10 -4.47 -20.07 0.34
C LEU A 10 -3.60 -20.07 1.61
N SER A 11 -4.14 -19.74 2.79
CA SER A 11 -3.38 -19.82 4.05
C SER A 11 -3.30 -21.25 4.57
N ARG A 12 -2.26 -21.55 5.35
CA ARG A 12 -2.03 -22.92 5.85
C ARG A 12 -3.22 -23.49 6.61
N ASP A 13 -3.86 -22.69 7.45
CA ASP A 13 -4.98 -23.08 8.31
C ASP A 13 -6.37 -22.68 7.79
N GLY A 14 -6.45 -22.07 6.60
CA GLY A 14 -7.72 -21.66 6.02
C GLY A 14 -8.35 -20.40 6.63
N THR A 15 -7.62 -19.62 7.42
CA THR A 15 -8.15 -18.43 8.12
C THR A 15 -7.86 -17.09 7.43
N ILE A 16 -6.79 -17.00 6.63
CA ILE A 16 -6.28 -15.76 6.03
C ILE A 16 -6.37 -15.80 4.51
N SER A 17 -6.80 -14.69 3.90
CA SER A 17 -6.74 -14.42 2.46
C SER A 17 -6.10 -13.05 2.24
N CYS A 18 -5.81 -12.67 0.99
CA CYS A 18 -5.36 -11.31 0.67
C CYS A 18 -6.34 -10.26 1.22
N ALA A 19 -7.64 -10.52 1.07
CA ALA A 19 -8.71 -9.66 1.57
C ALA A 19 -8.80 -9.57 3.10
N THR A 20 -8.10 -10.43 3.87
CA THR A 20 -8.05 -10.29 5.33
C THR A 20 -7.22 -9.06 5.73
N CYS A 21 -6.11 -8.82 5.03
CA CYS A 21 -5.19 -7.70 5.29
C CYS A 21 -5.44 -6.50 4.35
N HIS A 22 -6.14 -6.71 3.24
CA HIS A 22 -6.39 -5.72 2.21
C HIS A 22 -7.87 -5.72 1.80
N ALA A 23 -8.74 -5.36 2.74
CA ALA A 23 -10.19 -5.47 2.60
C ALA A 23 -10.76 -4.27 1.79
N PRO A 24 -11.61 -4.49 0.77
CA PRO A 24 -12.18 -3.40 -0.01
C PRO A 24 -12.90 -2.32 0.82
N GLU A 25 -13.63 -2.73 1.85
CA GLU A 25 -14.36 -1.84 2.78
C GLU A 25 -13.46 -1.04 3.71
N LYS A 26 -12.17 -1.36 3.77
CA LYS A 26 -11.14 -0.70 4.58
C LYS A 26 -10.09 0.01 3.72
N GLY A 27 -10.49 0.54 2.57
CA GLY A 27 -9.54 1.22 1.67
C GLY A 27 -8.45 0.29 1.12
N TRP A 28 -8.72 -1.03 1.08
CA TRP A 28 -7.77 -2.06 0.68
C TRP A 28 -6.53 -2.18 1.58
N THR A 29 -6.70 -1.84 2.86
CA THR A 29 -5.80 -2.18 3.96
C THR A 29 -6.58 -2.97 5.02
N ASP A 30 -6.03 -3.14 6.22
CA ASP A 30 -6.72 -3.71 7.37
C ASP A 30 -7.11 -2.66 8.44
N GLN A 31 -6.76 -1.40 8.21
CA GLN A 31 -6.89 -0.27 9.14
C GLN A 31 -6.30 -0.58 10.52
N ALA A 32 -5.17 -1.26 10.55
CA ALA A 32 -4.41 -1.55 11.76
C ALA A 32 -2.97 -0.99 11.66
N PRO A 33 -2.30 -0.72 12.79
CA PRO A 33 -0.89 -0.33 12.75
C PRO A 33 0.00 -1.37 12.07
N VAL A 34 -0.26 -2.64 12.38
CA VAL A 34 0.39 -3.79 11.75
C VAL A 34 -0.61 -4.93 11.57
N SER A 35 -0.43 -5.70 10.50
CA SER A 35 -1.33 -6.78 10.15
C SER A 35 -1.31 -7.93 11.15
N THR A 36 -2.46 -8.61 11.23
CA THR A 36 -2.64 -9.83 12.04
C THR A 36 -2.83 -11.01 11.09
N GLY A 37 -1.87 -11.94 11.08
CA GLY A 37 -1.95 -13.12 10.23
C GLY A 37 -2.34 -14.39 10.98
N ILE A 38 -1.85 -15.52 10.46
CA ILE A 38 -2.16 -16.86 10.93
C ILE A 38 -1.87 -17.02 12.43
N LYS A 39 -2.79 -17.69 13.15
CA LYS A 39 -2.74 -17.90 14.61
C LYS A 39 -2.69 -16.60 15.43
N GLY A 40 -3.15 -15.47 14.87
CA GLY A 40 -3.17 -14.19 15.57
C GLY A 40 -1.80 -13.51 15.69
N GLN A 41 -0.78 -13.99 14.96
CA GLN A 41 0.54 -13.38 14.96
C GLN A 41 0.51 -11.97 14.37
N LYS A 42 1.31 -11.07 14.92
CA LYS A 42 1.43 -9.68 14.45
C LYS A 42 2.65 -9.52 13.55
N GLY A 43 2.46 -8.84 12.42
CA GLY A 43 3.55 -8.40 11.55
C GLY A 43 4.34 -7.24 12.17
N GLY A 44 5.38 -6.80 11.45
CA GLY A 44 6.22 -5.64 11.83
C GLY A 44 6.03 -4.42 10.94
N ILE A 45 5.03 -4.43 10.05
CA ILE A 45 4.78 -3.36 9.09
C ILE A 45 3.27 -3.25 8.80
N SER A 46 2.81 -2.03 8.53
CA SER A 46 1.45 -1.72 8.10
C SER A 46 1.21 -2.25 6.68
N ALA A 47 0.02 -2.80 6.44
CA ALA A 47 -0.41 -3.24 5.11
C ALA A 47 -0.68 -2.02 4.21
N PRO A 48 0.14 -1.80 3.16
CA PRO A 48 -0.13 -0.72 2.21
C PRO A 48 -1.41 -1.03 1.41
N THR A 49 -2.07 0.00 0.89
CA THR A 49 -3.26 -0.20 0.05
C THR A 49 -2.94 -0.92 -1.26
N VAL A 50 -3.87 -1.76 -1.72
CA VAL A 50 -3.85 -2.34 -3.08
C VAL A 50 -4.30 -1.33 -4.13
N LEU A 51 -5.04 -0.28 -3.74
CA LEU A 51 -5.50 0.78 -4.65
C LEU A 51 -4.34 1.36 -5.44
N ASN A 52 -4.46 1.36 -6.78
CA ASN A 52 -3.45 1.91 -7.69
C ASN A 52 -2.05 1.29 -7.58
N SER A 53 -1.89 0.14 -6.90
CA SER A 53 -0.62 -0.60 -6.80
C SER A 53 -0.09 -1.06 -8.18
N ALA A 54 -1.00 -1.19 -9.15
CA ALA A 54 -0.71 -1.46 -10.55
C ALA A 54 0.26 -0.44 -11.20
N TYR A 55 0.31 0.77 -10.68
CA TYR A 55 1.16 1.85 -11.18
C TYR A 55 2.49 1.96 -10.43
N MET A 56 2.75 1.07 -9.47
CA MET A 56 4.02 1.03 -8.75
C MET A 56 4.97 0.05 -9.45
N GLY A 57 6.20 0.49 -9.73
CA GLY A 57 7.23 -0.39 -10.31
C GLY A 57 7.67 -1.48 -9.34
N LEU A 58 8.11 -1.10 -8.15
CA LEU A 58 8.46 -2.02 -7.07
C LEU A 58 7.32 -2.12 -6.04
N GLN A 59 7.14 -3.30 -5.45
CA GLN A 59 6.11 -3.61 -4.48
C GLN A 59 6.69 -3.79 -3.06
N PHE A 60 5.83 -3.71 -2.05
CA PHE A 60 6.18 -3.56 -0.63
C PHE A 60 6.85 -2.22 -0.28
N TRP A 61 6.89 -1.89 1.01
CA TRP A 61 7.54 -0.69 1.54
C TRP A 61 9.06 -0.64 1.28
N ASP A 62 9.74 -1.80 1.24
CA ASP A 62 11.18 -1.90 0.96
C ASP A 62 11.47 -2.21 -0.53
N GLY A 63 10.43 -2.26 -1.37
CA GLY A 63 10.57 -2.48 -2.80
C GLY A 63 11.12 -3.86 -3.19
N ARG A 64 11.05 -4.86 -2.31
CA ARG A 64 11.74 -6.15 -2.51
C ARG A 64 11.17 -7.02 -3.63
N ALA A 65 9.96 -6.72 -4.11
CA ALA A 65 9.34 -7.43 -5.22
C ALA A 65 9.26 -6.54 -6.45
N ALA A 66 9.67 -7.06 -7.61
CA ALA A 66 9.74 -6.34 -8.88
C ALA A 66 8.40 -6.28 -9.64
N SER A 67 7.37 -6.97 -9.14
CA SER A 67 6.05 -7.03 -9.76
C SER A 67 4.97 -7.43 -8.75
N LEU A 68 3.70 -7.23 -9.12
CA LEU A 68 2.55 -7.74 -8.34
C LEU A 68 2.54 -9.28 -8.30
N GLU A 69 3.00 -9.94 -9.36
CA GLU A 69 3.15 -11.40 -9.40
C GLU A 69 4.15 -11.89 -8.35
N GLU A 70 5.31 -11.25 -8.27
CA GLU A 70 6.30 -11.58 -7.26
C GLU A 70 5.81 -11.24 -5.85
N GLN A 71 5.14 -10.09 -5.69
CA GLN A 71 4.53 -9.67 -4.43
C GLN A 71 3.52 -10.70 -3.92
N ALA A 72 2.61 -11.18 -4.78
CA ALA A 72 1.52 -12.09 -4.39
C ALA A 72 2.02 -13.45 -3.87
N LYS A 73 3.24 -13.86 -4.23
CA LYS A 73 3.87 -15.09 -3.75
C LYS A 73 4.37 -14.96 -2.30
N GLY A 74 4.80 -13.78 -1.88
CA GLY A 74 5.40 -13.53 -0.57
C GLY A 74 4.47 -13.83 0.61
N PRO A 75 3.27 -13.20 0.69
CA PRO A 75 2.36 -13.41 1.82
C PRO A 75 1.91 -14.85 2.01
N ILE A 76 1.81 -15.62 0.92
CA ILE A 76 1.45 -17.04 0.95
C ILE A 76 2.46 -17.85 1.77
N GLU A 77 3.76 -17.56 1.62
CA GLU A 77 4.84 -18.30 2.30
C GLU A 77 5.27 -17.71 3.63
N ASN A 78 4.98 -16.43 3.88
CA ASN A 78 5.41 -15.78 5.11
C ASN A 78 4.75 -16.43 6.34
N PRO A 79 5.52 -16.93 7.32
CA PRO A 79 5.02 -17.66 8.48
C PRO A 79 4.15 -16.83 9.44
N VAL A 80 4.26 -15.50 9.37
CA VAL A 80 3.47 -14.55 10.18
C VAL A 80 2.20 -14.12 9.44
N GLU A 81 2.17 -14.19 8.10
CA GLU A 81 1.02 -13.80 7.28
C GLU A 81 0.11 -15.02 7.01
N MET A 82 0.29 -15.73 5.88
CA MET A 82 -0.56 -16.87 5.52
C MET A 82 0.06 -18.22 5.90
N GLY A 83 1.38 -18.27 6.11
CA GLY A 83 2.15 -19.40 6.66
C GLY A 83 2.05 -20.71 5.90
N SER A 84 1.67 -20.69 4.62
CA SER A 84 1.60 -21.85 3.74
C SER A 84 2.94 -22.10 3.05
N THR A 85 3.01 -23.11 2.20
CA THR A 85 4.07 -23.22 1.18
C THR A 85 3.41 -23.09 -0.19
N HIS A 86 4.13 -22.63 -1.22
CA HIS A 86 3.56 -22.57 -2.57
C HIS A 86 3.03 -23.94 -3.03
N LYS A 87 3.79 -25.01 -2.74
CA LYS A 87 3.36 -26.39 -3.03
C LYS A 87 2.07 -26.77 -2.32
N LEU A 88 1.96 -26.54 -1.00
CA LEU A 88 0.74 -26.87 -0.25
C LEU A 88 -0.48 -26.12 -0.79
N THR A 89 -0.30 -24.84 -1.10
CA THR A 89 -1.36 -24.01 -1.67
C THR A 89 -1.82 -24.54 -3.03
N VAL A 90 -0.88 -24.85 -3.93
CA VAL A 90 -1.20 -25.40 -5.26
C VAL A 90 -1.88 -26.77 -5.15
N ASP A 91 -1.33 -27.70 -4.36
CA ASP A 91 -1.89 -29.03 -4.18
C ASP A 91 -3.35 -28.93 -3.68
N ARG A 92 -3.61 -28.03 -2.73
CA ARG A 92 -4.96 -27.78 -2.22
C ARG A 92 -5.89 -27.17 -3.26
N LEU A 93 -5.41 -26.23 -4.08
CA LEU A 93 -6.21 -25.67 -5.16
C LEU A 93 -6.61 -26.75 -6.19
N LYS A 94 -5.71 -27.70 -6.47
CA LYS A 94 -5.98 -28.84 -7.36
C LYS A 94 -7.07 -29.79 -6.82
N THR A 95 -7.30 -29.87 -5.51
CA THR A 95 -8.39 -30.72 -4.95
C THR A 95 -9.78 -30.09 -5.04
N ILE A 96 -9.87 -28.79 -5.32
CA ILE A 96 -11.13 -28.05 -5.42
C ILE A 96 -11.59 -28.09 -6.88
N LYS A 97 -12.59 -28.93 -7.18
CA LYS A 97 -13.05 -29.20 -8.55
C LYS A 97 -13.41 -27.94 -9.34
N GLY A 98 -13.92 -26.91 -8.68
CA GLY A 98 -14.27 -25.65 -9.31
C GLY A 98 -13.10 -24.80 -9.82
N TYR A 99 -11.84 -25.08 -9.45
CA TYR A 99 -10.70 -24.28 -9.92
C TYR A 99 -10.20 -24.67 -11.30
N ALA A 100 -10.08 -25.97 -11.62
CA ALA A 100 -9.54 -26.41 -12.92
C ALA A 100 -10.25 -25.76 -14.14
N PRO A 101 -11.60 -25.69 -14.22
CA PRO A 101 -12.27 -25.00 -15.32
C PRO A 101 -12.00 -23.48 -15.36
N LEU A 102 -11.75 -22.86 -14.21
CA LEU A 102 -11.42 -21.43 -14.13
C LEU A 102 -10.00 -21.15 -14.64
N PHE A 103 -9.06 -22.05 -14.35
CA PHE A 103 -7.70 -21.97 -14.90
C PHE A 103 -7.71 -22.22 -16.41
N LYS A 104 -8.47 -23.23 -16.89
CA LYS A 104 -8.67 -23.44 -18.34
C LYS A 104 -9.20 -22.22 -19.05
N LYS A 105 -10.20 -21.56 -18.46
CA LYS A 105 -10.75 -20.32 -19.01
C LYS A 105 -9.74 -19.17 -19.02
N ALA A 106 -8.86 -19.08 -18.02
CA ALA A 106 -7.92 -17.97 -17.87
C ALA A 106 -6.59 -18.17 -18.64
N PHE A 107 -6.14 -19.42 -18.80
CA PHE A 107 -4.80 -19.76 -19.27
C PHE A 107 -4.78 -20.75 -20.45
N GLY A 108 -5.93 -21.31 -20.85
CA GLY A 108 -6.06 -22.24 -21.97
C GLY A 108 -6.04 -23.73 -21.58
N ASP A 109 -5.59 -24.06 -20.38
CA ASP A 109 -5.54 -25.43 -19.85
C ASP A 109 -5.80 -25.47 -18.33
N GLU A 110 -6.00 -26.68 -17.78
CA GLU A 110 -6.38 -26.88 -16.38
C GLU A 110 -5.20 -26.85 -15.39
N GLU A 111 -3.96 -26.63 -15.86
CA GLU A 111 -2.78 -26.64 -15.00
C GLU A 111 -2.82 -25.48 -14.01
N ILE A 112 -2.60 -25.84 -12.74
CA ILE A 112 -2.53 -24.92 -11.61
C ILE A 112 -1.11 -24.98 -11.07
N ASP A 113 -0.38 -23.87 -11.17
CA ASP A 113 0.92 -23.68 -10.55
C ASP A 113 0.94 -22.33 -9.81
N ILE A 114 2.01 -22.07 -9.05
CA ILE A 114 2.09 -20.85 -8.24
C ILE A 114 2.23 -19.59 -9.10
N GLU A 115 2.89 -19.66 -10.26
CA GLU A 115 3.06 -18.52 -11.15
C GLU A 115 1.72 -18.09 -11.76
N ARG A 116 0.87 -19.05 -12.14
CA ARG A 116 -0.49 -18.79 -12.63
C ARG A 116 -1.41 -18.30 -11.52
N VAL A 117 -1.27 -18.80 -10.29
CA VAL A 117 -1.97 -18.27 -9.11
C VAL A 117 -1.61 -16.80 -8.90
N ALA A 118 -0.31 -16.49 -8.86
CA ALA A 118 0.22 -15.15 -8.68
C ALA A 118 -0.21 -14.20 -9.82
N LYS A 119 -0.03 -14.61 -11.09
CA LYS A 119 -0.49 -13.87 -12.27
C LYS A 119 -1.98 -13.60 -12.24
N ALA A 120 -2.78 -14.58 -11.83
CA ALA A 120 -4.21 -14.39 -11.72
C ALA A 120 -4.55 -13.35 -10.63
N ILE A 121 -3.92 -13.41 -9.45
CA ILE A 121 -4.11 -12.44 -8.36
C ILE A 121 -3.69 -11.04 -8.81
N ALA A 122 -2.46 -10.88 -9.30
CA ALA A 122 -1.93 -9.63 -9.82
C ALA A 122 -2.83 -9.00 -10.90
N THR A 123 -3.38 -9.83 -11.80
CA THR A 123 -4.34 -9.36 -12.82
C THR A 123 -5.61 -8.77 -12.20
N PHE A 124 -6.09 -9.33 -11.08
CA PHE A 124 -7.22 -8.73 -10.36
C PHE A 124 -6.83 -7.44 -9.66
N GLU A 125 -5.67 -7.38 -9.00
CA GLU A 125 -5.17 -6.17 -8.34
C GLU A 125 -5.00 -5.01 -9.34
N ARG A 126 -4.62 -5.30 -10.59
CA ARG A 126 -4.60 -4.30 -11.69
C ARG A 126 -5.95 -3.69 -12.02
N THR A 127 -7.06 -4.29 -11.59
CA THR A 127 -8.42 -3.72 -11.74
C THR A 127 -8.84 -2.88 -10.54
N VAL A 128 -8.05 -2.87 -9.47
CA VAL A 128 -8.32 -2.14 -8.23
C VAL A 128 -7.76 -0.73 -8.35
N LEU A 129 -8.43 0.05 -9.19
CA LEU A 129 -8.02 1.39 -9.58
C LEU A 129 -9.03 2.42 -9.08
N THR A 130 -8.51 3.57 -8.67
CA THR A 130 -9.29 4.68 -8.13
C THR A 130 -8.81 5.99 -8.73
N GLY A 131 -9.78 6.84 -9.06
CA GLY A 131 -9.61 8.15 -9.69
C GLY A 131 -10.88 8.97 -9.47
N ASN A 132 -11.14 9.95 -10.33
CA ASN A 132 -12.26 10.90 -10.20
C ASN A 132 -12.26 11.65 -8.85
N ALA A 133 -11.11 11.74 -8.20
CA ALA A 133 -10.97 12.52 -6.98
C ALA A 133 -11.31 13.99 -7.27
N PRO A 134 -11.71 14.78 -6.25
CA PRO A 134 -11.85 16.23 -6.37
C PRO A 134 -10.66 16.88 -7.10
N TYR A 135 -9.44 16.47 -6.79
CA TYR A 135 -8.23 16.90 -7.50
C TYR A 135 -8.23 16.54 -8.98
N ASP A 136 -8.62 15.32 -9.37
CA ASP A 136 -8.63 14.88 -10.77
C ASP A 136 -9.61 15.70 -11.60
N LYS A 137 -10.80 15.96 -11.05
CA LYS A 137 -11.83 16.81 -11.68
C LYS A 137 -11.35 18.25 -11.82
N TRP A 138 -10.66 18.78 -10.80
CA TRP A 138 -10.09 20.12 -10.82
C TRP A 138 -8.97 20.27 -11.87
N GLN A 139 -8.10 19.27 -11.99
CA GLN A 139 -7.09 19.19 -13.06
C GLN A 139 -7.73 19.09 -14.44
N ALA A 140 -8.83 18.34 -14.57
CA ALA A 140 -9.60 18.23 -15.82
C ALA A 140 -10.41 19.49 -16.19
N GLY A 141 -10.38 20.55 -15.37
CA GLY A 141 -10.97 21.85 -15.67
C GLY A 141 -12.17 22.24 -14.81
N ASP A 142 -12.71 21.34 -13.98
CA ASP A 142 -13.77 21.69 -13.04
C ASP A 142 -13.20 22.46 -11.84
N LYS A 143 -13.08 23.79 -12.00
CA LYS A 143 -12.52 24.67 -10.97
C LYS A 143 -13.32 24.70 -9.67
N LYS A 144 -14.54 24.14 -9.63
CA LYS A 144 -15.36 24.04 -8.43
C LYS A 144 -15.20 22.70 -7.70
N ALA A 145 -14.48 21.73 -8.28
CA ALA A 145 -14.27 20.43 -7.66
C ALA A 145 -13.41 20.47 -6.39
N MET A 146 -12.52 21.47 -6.28
CA MET A 146 -11.70 21.73 -5.09
C MET A 146 -12.16 23.01 -4.39
N SER A 147 -12.19 23.00 -3.07
CA SER A 147 -12.46 24.19 -2.25
C SER A 147 -11.26 25.15 -2.25
N ALA A 148 -11.45 26.37 -1.78
CA ALA A 148 -10.35 27.32 -1.61
C ALA A 148 -9.28 26.80 -0.62
N SER A 149 -9.67 25.98 0.37
CA SER A 149 -8.74 25.34 1.31
C SER A 149 -7.88 24.30 0.61
N ASP A 150 -8.48 23.47 -0.24
CA ASP A 150 -7.76 22.45 -0.99
C ASP A 150 -6.76 23.09 -1.97
N VAL A 151 -7.13 24.21 -2.60
CA VAL A 151 -6.24 24.94 -3.52
C VAL A 151 -5.06 25.59 -2.77
N ARG A 152 -5.28 26.18 -1.59
CA ARG A 152 -4.17 26.66 -0.75
C ARG A 152 -3.26 25.51 -0.33
N GLY A 153 -3.83 24.38 0.06
CA GLY A 153 -3.08 23.17 0.38
C GLY A 153 -2.25 22.64 -0.78
N PHE A 154 -2.81 22.62 -1.99
CA PHE A 154 -2.10 22.26 -3.22
C PHE A 154 -0.88 23.17 -3.46
N ASN A 155 -1.04 24.48 -3.28
CA ASN A 155 0.05 25.45 -3.43
C ASN A 155 1.14 25.26 -2.37
N LEU A 156 0.75 24.96 -1.12
CA LEU A 156 1.71 24.63 -0.06
C LEU A 156 2.47 23.34 -0.39
N PHE A 157 1.77 22.31 -0.83
CA PHE A 157 2.31 21.00 -1.18
C PHE A 157 3.38 21.07 -2.28
N HIS A 158 3.20 21.95 -3.28
CA HIS A 158 4.15 22.18 -4.38
C HIS A 158 5.13 23.34 -4.11
N GLY A 159 4.97 24.04 -2.99
CA GLY A 159 5.74 25.23 -2.63
C GLY A 159 6.43 25.05 -1.29
N LYS A 160 5.99 25.84 -0.29
CA LYS A 160 6.62 25.92 1.04
C LYS A 160 6.83 24.55 1.72
N ALA A 161 5.84 23.66 1.64
CA ALA A 161 5.92 22.34 2.28
C ALA A 161 6.72 21.32 1.44
N ASN A 162 6.91 21.60 0.15
CA ASN A 162 7.74 20.85 -0.79
C ASN A 162 7.47 19.32 -0.82
N CYS A 163 6.25 18.89 -0.52
CA CYS A 163 5.87 17.48 -0.47
C CYS A 163 5.93 16.82 -1.86
N ALA A 164 5.67 17.61 -2.91
CA ALA A 164 5.71 17.18 -4.30
C ALA A 164 7.09 16.68 -4.78
N ILE A 165 8.17 16.93 -4.03
CA ILE A 165 9.51 16.43 -4.39
C ILE A 165 9.61 14.89 -4.34
N CYS A 166 8.77 14.25 -3.54
CA CYS A 166 8.66 12.79 -3.47
C CYS A 166 7.28 12.30 -3.93
N HIS A 167 6.23 13.05 -3.62
CA HIS A 167 4.86 12.68 -3.95
C HIS A 167 4.39 13.36 -5.24
N ASP A 168 4.91 12.91 -6.37
CA ASP A 168 4.70 13.50 -7.69
C ASP A 168 3.84 12.63 -8.62
N GLY A 169 3.58 13.17 -9.81
CA GLY A 169 2.84 12.49 -10.87
C GLY A 169 1.37 12.20 -10.51
N PHE A 170 0.71 11.44 -11.38
CA PHE A 170 -0.72 11.14 -11.23
C PHE A 170 -1.02 10.25 -10.01
N ASN A 171 -0.05 9.47 -9.53
CA ASN A 171 -0.23 8.58 -8.38
C ASN A 171 0.34 9.16 -7.08
N PHE A 172 0.82 10.40 -7.07
CA PHE A 172 1.41 11.07 -5.90
C PHE A 172 2.51 10.25 -5.24
N SER A 173 3.42 9.72 -6.05
CA SER A 173 4.57 8.92 -5.64
C SER A 173 5.55 8.80 -6.80
N ASN A 174 6.80 9.16 -6.54
CA ASN A 174 7.94 8.90 -7.41
C ASN A 174 8.47 7.46 -7.31
N SER A 175 7.95 6.67 -6.36
CA SER A 175 8.43 5.31 -6.02
C SER A 175 9.91 5.21 -5.60
N ASP A 176 10.55 6.33 -5.25
CA ASP A 176 11.89 6.36 -4.66
C ASP A 176 11.87 5.99 -3.18
N PHE A 177 13.06 5.86 -2.57
CA PHE A 177 13.23 5.40 -1.19
C PHE A 177 13.86 6.50 -0.34
N HIS A 178 13.24 6.80 0.79
CA HIS A 178 13.68 7.87 1.69
C HIS A 178 13.62 7.41 3.15
N ASN A 179 14.63 7.77 3.92
CA ASN A 179 14.60 7.66 5.37
C ASN A 179 14.02 8.96 5.93
N ILE A 180 12.78 8.87 6.45
CA ILE A 180 12.09 10.00 7.08
C ILE A 180 12.23 9.99 8.61
N GLY A 181 12.93 9.01 9.19
CA GLY A 181 13.19 8.87 10.62
C GLY A 181 12.22 7.99 11.40
N VAL A 182 11.14 7.50 10.78
CA VAL A 182 10.15 6.63 11.44
C VAL A 182 10.80 5.32 11.86
N GLY A 183 10.59 4.90 13.12
CA GLY A 183 11.09 3.63 13.66
C GLY A 183 12.60 3.58 13.97
N MET A 184 13.39 4.59 13.60
CA MET A 184 14.86 4.56 13.71
C MET A 184 15.40 4.67 15.14
N GLN A 185 14.55 5.05 16.10
CA GLN A 185 14.91 5.11 17.52
C GLN A 185 14.76 3.77 18.25
N ALA A 186 14.22 2.74 17.59
CA ALA A 186 14.10 1.41 18.16
C ALA A 186 15.48 0.79 18.41
N LYS A 187 15.57 -0.14 19.38
CA LYS A 187 16.80 -0.89 19.67
C LYS A 187 17.31 -1.65 18.44
N GLU A 188 16.38 -2.21 17.66
CA GLU A 188 16.64 -2.92 16.42
C GLU A 188 15.73 -2.32 15.33
N PRO A 189 16.15 -1.21 14.70
CA PRO A 189 15.32 -0.50 13.75
C PRO A 189 15.17 -1.31 12.46
N ASN A 190 14.01 -1.18 11.82
CA ASN A 190 13.81 -1.78 10.50
C ASN A 190 14.67 -1.03 9.47
N VAL A 191 15.65 -1.74 8.90
CA VAL A 191 16.62 -1.16 7.96
C VAL A 191 16.04 -0.88 6.57
N GLY A 192 14.79 -1.28 6.30
CA GLY A 192 14.08 -0.96 5.06
C GLY A 192 14.80 -1.47 3.80
N ARG A 193 14.94 -0.60 2.80
CA ARG A 193 15.54 -0.92 1.49
C ARG A 193 17.00 -1.41 1.58
N TYR A 194 17.72 -1.08 2.64
CA TYR A 194 19.06 -1.63 2.89
C TYR A 194 19.07 -3.16 2.92
N ALA A 195 18.01 -3.79 3.43
CA ALA A 195 17.90 -5.25 3.48
C ALA A 195 18.11 -5.91 2.11
N GLN A 196 17.64 -5.24 1.05
CA GLN A 196 17.69 -5.72 -0.33
C GLN A 196 18.95 -5.28 -1.09
N THR A 197 19.46 -4.09 -0.79
CA THR A 197 20.48 -3.43 -1.63
C THR A 197 21.87 -3.41 -1.03
N LYS A 198 21.99 -3.51 0.31
CA LYS A 198 23.24 -3.33 1.07
C LYS A 198 23.93 -1.97 0.85
N ASN A 199 23.22 -0.99 0.30
CA ASN A 199 23.71 0.38 0.14
C ASN A 199 23.38 1.19 1.39
N GLU A 200 24.38 1.76 2.07
CA GLU A 200 24.20 2.51 3.31
C GLU A 200 23.24 3.71 3.19
N ASN A 201 23.12 4.30 1.99
CA ASN A 201 22.15 5.37 1.73
C ASN A 201 20.69 4.90 1.80
N HIS A 202 20.45 3.58 1.85
CA HIS A 202 19.13 2.98 1.98
C HIS A 202 18.79 2.51 3.41
N ILE A 203 19.65 2.76 4.39
CA ILE A 203 19.38 2.39 5.78
C ILE A 203 18.18 3.18 6.30
N GLY A 204 17.14 2.47 6.73
CA GLY A 204 15.89 3.06 7.20
C GLY A 204 15.06 3.71 6.09
N ALA A 205 15.44 3.49 4.82
CA ALA A 205 14.74 4.07 3.69
C ALA A 205 13.57 3.19 3.25
N PHE A 206 12.40 3.82 3.08
CA PHE A 206 11.19 3.16 2.60
C PHE A 206 10.65 3.87 1.37
N LYS A 207 9.95 3.12 0.53
CA LYS A 207 9.35 3.58 -0.70
C LYS A 207 8.32 4.67 -0.41
N THR A 208 8.35 5.76 -1.18
CA THR A 208 7.31 6.79 -1.13
C THR A 208 5.94 6.18 -1.47
N PRO A 209 4.98 6.12 -0.53
CA PRO A 209 3.67 5.57 -0.82
C PRO A 209 2.84 6.52 -1.69
N THR A 210 1.80 6.00 -2.35
CA THR A 210 0.80 6.86 -2.99
C THR A 210 0.01 7.65 -1.93
N LEU A 211 -0.31 8.91 -2.22
CA LEU A 211 -1.24 9.70 -1.41
C LEU A 211 -2.71 9.58 -1.87
N ARG A 212 -3.01 8.71 -2.83
CA ARG A 212 -4.38 8.45 -3.26
C ARG A 212 -5.13 7.75 -2.13
N ASN A 213 -6.34 8.23 -1.82
CA ASN A 213 -7.29 7.57 -0.91
C ASN A 213 -6.87 7.43 0.57
N LEU A 214 -6.00 8.33 1.06
CA LEU A 214 -5.50 8.30 2.43
C LEU A 214 -6.58 8.28 3.52
N LYS A 215 -7.73 8.91 3.30
CA LYS A 215 -8.84 8.94 4.28
C LYS A 215 -9.28 7.54 4.70
N TYR A 216 -9.06 6.53 3.87
CA TYR A 216 -9.48 5.16 4.11
C TYR A 216 -8.38 4.23 4.61
N THR A 217 -7.13 4.71 4.70
CA THR A 217 -5.95 3.85 4.91
C THR A 217 -5.19 4.15 6.20
N ALA A 218 -5.76 4.93 7.12
CA ALA A 218 -5.19 5.12 8.45
C ALA A 218 -5.06 3.77 9.20
N PRO A 219 -4.09 3.62 10.12
CA PRO A 219 -3.02 4.58 10.44
C PRO A 219 -1.92 4.64 9.35
N TYR A 220 -1.05 5.64 9.43
CA TYR A 220 -0.06 5.98 8.43
C TYR A 220 1.36 5.62 8.87
N MET A 221 2.31 5.79 7.95
CA MET A 221 3.70 5.33 7.99
C MET A 221 3.83 3.81 7.83
N HIS A 222 5.06 3.34 7.64
CA HIS A 222 5.31 1.92 7.42
C HIS A 222 5.05 1.08 8.68
N ASP A 223 5.18 1.64 9.88
CA ASP A 223 4.94 0.97 11.16
C ASP A 223 3.56 1.28 11.76
N GLY A 224 2.76 2.11 11.09
CA GLY A 224 1.44 2.52 11.57
C GLY A 224 1.48 3.46 12.77
N SER A 225 2.58 4.18 13.01
CA SER A 225 2.77 5.05 14.18
C SER A 225 1.86 6.28 14.20
N GLU A 226 1.43 6.76 13.02
CA GLU A 226 0.70 8.02 12.90
C GLU A 226 -0.80 7.77 12.68
N ALA A 227 -1.63 8.16 13.66
CA ALA A 227 -3.06 7.86 13.62
C ALA A 227 -3.85 8.71 12.62
N THR A 228 -3.43 9.96 12.37
CA THR A 228 -4.19 10.92 11.56
C THR A 228 -3.31 11.68 10.57
N LEU A 229 -3.91 12.29 9.54
CA LEU A 229 -3.15 13.11 8.59
C LEU A 229 -2.55 14.36 9.26
N GLU A 230 -3.19 14.87 10.29
CA GLU A 230 -2.70 15.97 11.11
C GLU A 230 -1.39 15.59 11.81
N THR A 231 -1.31 14.37 12.38
CA THR A 231 -0.06 13.92 13.03
C THR A 231 1.04 13.64 12.01
N VAL A 232 0.69 13.13 10.82
CA VAL A 232 1.61 13.02 9.67
C VAL A 232 2.16 14.40 9.25
N VAL A 233 1.29 15.40 9.06
CA VAL A 233 1.72 16.75 8.68
C VAL A 233 2.60 17.37 9.77
N GLU A 234 2.26 17.16 11.04
CA GLU A 234 3.08 17.62 12.16
C GLU A 234 4.45 16.94 12.19
N TYR A 235 4.52 15.64 11.88
CA TYR A 235 5.76 14.88 11.76
C TYR A 235 6.70 15.50 10.71
N TYR A 236 6.18 15.76 9.51
CA TYR A 236 6.94 16.42 8.45
C TYR A 236 7.27 17.88 8.80
N ASN A 237 6.37 18.61 9.47
CA ASN A 237 6.60 19.99 9.89
C ASN A 237 7.80 20.12 10.85
N LYS A 238 8.07 19.08 11.65
CA LYS A 238 9.25 18.98 12.53
C LYS A 238 10.52 18.52 11.81
N GLY A 239 10.43 18.08 10.56
CA GLY A 239 11.54 17.51 9.81
C GLY A 239 11.81 16.03 10.11
N GLY A 240 10.83 15.30 10.64
CA GLY A 240 11.00 13.90 11.04
C GLY A 240 11.90 13.68 12.25
N PHE A 241 12.34 12.44 12.47
CA PHE A 241 13.24 12.09 13.58
C PHE A 241 14.70 11.97 13.12
N ALA A 242 15.55 12.83 13.68
CA ALA A 242 16.98 12.87 13.40
C ALA A 242 17.65 11.50 13.61
N ASN A 243 18.40 11.08 12.60
CA ASN A 243 19.26 9.90 12.64
C ASN A 243 20.38 10.05 11.58
N PRO A 244 21.49 9.28 11.66
CA PRO A 244 22.63 9.43 10.74
C PRO A 244 22.31 9.20 9.25
N HIS A 245 21.19 8.54 8.94
CA HIS A 245 20.79 8.18 7.59
C HIS A 245 19.55 8.96 7.10
N LEU A 246 19.11 9.98 7.86
CA LEU A 246 17.93 10.79 7.52
C LEU A 246 18.12 11.45 6.15
N ASP A 247 17.09 11.42 5.30
CA ASP A 247 17.11 12.09 4.00
C ASP A 247 17.32 13.59 4.20
N GLY A 248 18.30 14.17 3.50
CA GLY A 248 18.69 15.58 3.67
C GLY A 248 17.60 16.61 3.35
N ARG A 249 16.49 16.19 2.72
CA ARG A 249 15.30 17.03 2.49
C ARG A 249 14.41 17.15 3.73
N MET A 250 14.54 16.25 4.70
CA MET A 250 13.77 16.25 5.94
C MET A 250 14.25 17.37 6.86
N LYS A 251 13.56 18.51 6.80
CA LYS A 251 13.87 19.72 7.56
C LYS A 251 12.59 20.33 8.13
N PRO A 252 12.66 21.07 9.25
CA PRO A 252 11.50 21.79 9.76
C PRO A 252 10.91 22.73 8.71
N LEU A 253 9.58 22.66 8.52
CA LEU A 253 8.88 23.38 7.45
C LEU A 253 8.36 24.75 7.91
N GLY A 254 8.21 24.96 9.22
CA GLY A 254 7.72 26.23 9.79
C GLY A 254 6.29 26.56 9.34
N LEU A 255 5.44 25.54 9.21
CA LEU A 255 4.05 25.70 8.84
C LEU A 255 3.23 26.24 10.02
N THR A 256 2.37 27.21 9.73
CA THR A 256 1.33 27.69 10.64
C THR A 256 0.22 26.65 10.79
N GLU A 257 -0.60 26.78 11.84
CA GLU A 257 -1.78 25.92 12.03
C GLU A 257 -2.74 25.94 10.83
N GLN A 258 -2.90 27.08 10.18
CA GLN A 258 -3.76 27.18 9.00
C GLN A 258 -3.15 26.47 7.79
N GLU A 259 -1.84 26.60 7.58
CA GLU A 259 -1.15 25.90 6.47
C GLU A 259 -1.21 24.37 6.66
N LYS A 260 -1.07 23.88 7.89
CA LYS A 260 -1.22 22.45 8.19
C LYS A 260 -2.63 21.94 7.87
N LYS A 261 -3.68 22.70 8.26
CA LYS A 261 -5.07 22.37 7.93
C LYS A 261 -5.33 22.37 6.42
N ASP A 262 -4.79 23.36 5.71
CA ASP A 262 -4.92 23.46 4.26
C ASP A 262 -4.24 22.26 3.55
N LEU A 263 -3.06 21.82 4.01
CA LEU A 263 -2.40 20.60 3.50
C LEU A 263 -3.26 19.35 3.72
N VAL A 264 -3.84 19.19 4.91
CA VAL A 264 -4.74 18.06 5.19
C VAL A 264 -5.99 18.12 4.31
N ALA A 265 -6.55 19.31 4.06
CA ALA A 265 -7.67 19.49 3.14
C ALA A 265 -7.29 19.03 1.72
N PHE A 266 -6.13 19.47 1.22
CA PHE A 266 -5.62 19.01 -0.08
C PHE A 266 -5.42 17.50 -0.15
N MET A 267 -4.79 16.87 0.84
CA MET A 267 -4.63 15.41 0.86
C MET A 267 -5.99 14.69 0.85
N ASN A 268 -7.02 15.27 1.49
CA ASN A 268 -8.38 14.74 1.42
C ASN A 268 -9.03 14.92 0.03
N ALA A 269 -8.63 15.93 -0.75
CA ALA A 269 -9.06 16.10 -2.13
C ALA A 269 -8.46 15.05 -3.10
N LEU A 270 -7.54 14.20 -2.63
CA LEU A 270 -6.96 13.08 -3.39
C LEU A 270 -7.73 11.76 -3.22
N ASN A 271 -8.78 11.74 -2.41
CA ASN A 271 -9.65 10.57 -2.26
C ASN A 271 -10.58 10.46 -3.48
N GLY A 272 -10.47 9.34 -4.20
CA GLY A 272 -11.27 9.06 -5.39
C GLY A 272 -12.57 8.33 -5.07
N ASP A 273 -13.26 7.92 -6.12
CA ASP A 273 -14.46 7.10 -5.98
C ASP A 273 -14.09 5.73 -5.34
N PRO A 274 -14.93 5.19 -4.43
CA PRO A 274 -14.71 3.88 -3.84
C PRO A 274 -14.72 2.77 -4.91
N VAL A 275 -13.78 1.83 -4.80
CA VAL A 275 -13.73 0.66 -5.68
C VAL A 275 -14.69 -0.40 -5.16
N ALA A 276 -15.90 -0.44 -5.71
CA ALA A 276 -16.91 -1.43 -5.34
C ALA A 276 -16.51 -2.85 -5.80
N VAL A 277 -16.50 -3.81 -4.88
CA VAL A 277 -16.19 -5.22 -5.19
C VAL A 277 -17.29 -6.14 -4.71
N LYS A 278 -18.03 -6.73 -5.65
CA LYS A 278 -18.97 -7.82 -5.32
C LYS A 278 -18.22 -9.09 -4.90
N PHE A 279 -18.40 -9.58 -3.69
CA PHE A 279 -17.74 -10.81 -3.22
C PHE A 279 -18.02 -12.01 -4.17
N PRO A 280 -16.99 -12.78 -4.55
CA PRO A 280 -17.18 -13.91 -5.45
C PRO A 280 -17.81 -15.10 -4.74
N LYS A 281 -18.70 -15.83 -5.43
CA LYS A 281 -19.07 -17.19 -4.99
C LYS A 281 -17.86 -18.10 -5.10
N MET A 282 -17.44 -18.72 -4.00
CA MET A 282 -16.22 -19.54 -3.97
C MET A 282 -16.42 -20.87 -4.72
N PRO A 283 -15.38 -21.35 -5.44
CA PRO A 283 -15.43 -22.67 -6.08
C PRO A 283 -15.47 -23.77 -5.02
N LYS A 284 -16.30 -24.77 -5.28
CA LYS A 284 -16.46 -25.99 -4.48
C LYS A 284 -15.61 -27.11 -5.07
#